data_AF-A0A9X6U4U0-F1
#
_entry.id   AF-A0A9X6U4U0-F1
#
_cell.length_a   1.000
_cell.length_b   1.000
_cell.length_c   1.000
_cell.angle_alpha   90.00
_cell.angle_beta   90.00
_cell.angle_gamma   90.00
#
_symmetry.space_group_name_H-M   'P 1'
#
loop_
_entity.id
_entity.type
_entity.pdbx_description
1 polymer ?
#
loop_
_entity_poly.entity_id
_entity_poly.type
_entity_poly.pdbx_seq_one_letter_code
_entity_poly.pdbx_strand_id
1 'polypeptide(L)'
;MNSRIIHQRETYIYFTIFALIGIIILNMFINILFVLAYPLLIGLIVQVILLQKIKEPFYRSGKELTEQLKLKNMFLVESNILGDEEGTVYEVHQMPFTISNGLIKKDTTYKVIKQEYERKVKEDLTKISKWQVTTKARLVTTTHFRLYTIWQKNSTGYQLKKIEECVDPYAKMNLIQWMIASFCTTGRIKYDKKPKEWASYEWITLK
;
A
#
# COMPACT_ATOMS: atom_id res chain seq x y z
N MET A 1 -67.20 2.12 39.57
CA MET A 1 -66.00 1.70 38.80
C MET A 1 -64.85 1.47 39.78
N ASN A 2 -64.17 0.33 39.74
CA ASN A 2 -63.18 -0.06 40.77
C ASN A 2 -61.86 0.73 40.60
N SER A 3 -61.42 1.44 41.65
CA SER A 3 -60.17 2.22 41.65
C SER A 3 -58.95 1.41 41.25
N ARG A 4 -58.92 0.11 41.59
CA ARG A 4 -57.84 -0.80 41.19
C ARG A 4 -57.70 -0.95 39.68
N ILE A 5 -58.81 -0.96 38.94
CA ILE A 5 -58.83 -1.06 37.47
C ILE A 5 -58.34 0.26 36.86
N ILE A 6 -58.69 1.39 37.48
CA ILE A 6 -58.25 2.72 37.05
C ILE A 6 -56.74 2.85 37.22
N HIS A 7 -56.19 2.51 38.39
CA HIS A 7 -54.74 2.58 38.65
C HIS A 7 -53.93 1.60 37.79
N GLN A 8 -54.46 0.41 37.48
CA GLN A 8 -53.81 -0.50 36.52
C GLN A 8 -53.75 0.10 35.12
N ARG A 9 -54.82 0.75 34.66
CA ARG A 9 -54.85 1.43 33.35
C ARG A 9 -53.90 2.63 33.33
N GLU A 10 -53.87 3.44 34.39
CA GLU A 10 -52.92 4.54 34.55
C GLU A 10 -51.48 4.05 34.48
N THR A 11 -51.14 2.99 35.21
CA THR A 11 -49.80 2.39 35.20
C THR A 11 -49.40 1.94 33.79
N TYR A 12 -50.32 1.31 33.06
CA TYR A 12 -50.08 0.88 31.68
C TYR A 12 -49.88 2.08 30.73
N ILE A 13 -50.68 3.14 30.91
CA ILE A 13 -50.56 4.38 30.13
C ILE A 13 -49.20 5.05 30.41
N TYR A 14 -48.79 5.19 31.67
CA TYR A 14 -47.49 5.76 32.04
C TYR A 14 -46.33 4.91 31.53
N PHE A 15 -46.42 3.58 31.62
CA PHE A 15 -45.42 2.69 31.06
C PHE A 15 -45.30 2.84 29.54
N THR A 16 -46.42 2.96 28.84
CA THR A 16 -46.45 3.16 27.39
C THR A 16 -45.82 4.50 27.01
N ILE A 17 -46.13 5.58 27.73
CA ILE A 17 -45.52 6.90 27.53
C ILE A 17 -44.00 6.82 27.75
N PHE A 18 -43.56 6.18 28.83
CA PHE A 18 -42.13 6.00 29.13
C PHE A 18 -41.40 5.24 28.01
N ALA A 19 -41.99 4.13 27.52
CA ALA A 19 -41.43 3.35 26.43
C ALA A 19 -41.33 4.16 25.12
N LEU A 20 -42.36 4.96 24.80
CA LEU A 20 -42.36 5.82 23.61
C LEU A 20 -41.28 6.91 23.69
N ILE A 21 -41.10 7.55 24.85
CA ILE A 21 -40.02 8.53 25.06
C ILE A 21 -38.65 7.86 24.91
N GLY A 22 -38.48 6.65 25.45
CA GLY A 22 -37.25 5.87 25.29
C GLY A 22 -36.92 5.59 23.81
N ILE A 23 -37.92 5.22 23.00
CA ILE A 23 -37.75 5.00 21.56
C ILE A 23 -37.37 6.29 20.83
N ILE A 24 -38.00 7.42 21.17
CA ILE A 24 -37.70 8.73 20.56
C ILE A 24 -36.24 9.13 20.86
N ILE A 25 -35.82 9.03 22.12
CA ILE A 25 -34.44 9.35 22.54
C ILE A 25 -33.44 8.44 21.80
N LEU A 26 -33.68 7.13 21.76
CA LEU A 26 -32.82 6.18 21.06
C LEU A 26 -32.71 6.52 19.56
N ASN A 27 -33.83 6.87 18.91
CA ASN A 27 -33.84 7.28 17.51
C ASN A 27 -33.04 8.57 17.30
N MET A 28 -33.13 9.55 18.20
CA MET A 28 -32.31 10.76 18.12
C MET A 28 -30.80 10.46 18.20
N PHE A 29 -30.37 9.57 19.10
CA PHE A 29 -28.97 9.16 19.19
C PHE A 29 -28.47 8.46 17.92
N ILE A 30 -29.28 7.57 17.34
CA ILE A 30 -28.96 6.89 16.09
C ILE A 30 -28.81 7.92 14.94
N ASN A 31 -29.73 8.88 14.84
CA ASN A 31 -29.65 9.92 13.82
C ASN A 31 -28.43 10.82 14.00
N ILE A 32 -28.06 11.19 15.23
CA ILE A 32 -26.85 11.97 15.49
C ILE A 32 -25.59 11.21 15.05
N LEU A 33 -25.53 9.90 15.33
CA LEU A 33 -24.43 9.05 14.87
C LEU A 33 -24.33 9.02 13.35
N PHE A 34 -25.46 8.93 12.64
CA PHE A 34 -25.47 9.01 11.17
C PHE A 34 -25.05 10.38 10.65
N VAL A 35 -25.56 11.47 11.23
CA VAL A 35 -25.20 12.85 10.85
C VAL A 35 -23.70 13.10 10.99
N LEU A 36 -23.02 12.44 11.93
CA LEU A 36 -21.57 12.54 12.09
C LEU A 36 -20.79 11.57 11.19
N ALA A 37 -21.28 10.34 11.02
CA ALA A 37 -20.60 9.30 10.26
C ALA A 37 -20.60 9.56 8.74
N TYR A 38 -21.71 10.07 8.19
CA TYR A 38 -21.81 10.30 6.74
C TYR A 38 -20.84 11.37 6.22
N PRO A 39 -20.71 12.56 6.82
CA PRO A 39 -19.72 13.55 6.40
C PRO A 39 -18.28 13.04 6.49
N LEU A 40 -17.96 12.26 7.52
CA LEU A 40 -16.64 11.62 7.65
C LEU A 40 -16.38 10.62 6.53
N LEU A 41 -17.36 9.78 6.20
CA LEU A 41 -17.27 8.83 5.10
C LEU A 41 -17.11 9.54 3.75
N ILE A 42 -17.89 10.59 3.51
CA ILE A 42 -17.79 11.42 2.30
C ILE A 42 -16.41 12.07 2.23
N GLY A 43 -15.92 12.64 3.34
CA GLY A 43 -14.58 13.22 3.43
C GLY A 43 -13.48 12.20 3.08
N LEU A 44 -13.59 10.98 3.59
CA LEU A 44 -12.68 9.88 3.26
C LEU A 44 -12.75 9.50 1.78
N ILE A 45 -13.95 9.39 1.20
CA ILE A 45 -14.13 9.07 -0.23
C ILE A 45 -13.48 10.17 -1.09
N VAL A 46 -13.73 11.45 -0.78
CA VAL A 46 -13.13 12.58 -1.49
C VAL A 46 -11.61 12.56 -1.39
N GLN A 47 -11.05 12.32 -0.21
CA GLN A 47 -9.60 12.18 -0.03
C GLN A 47 -9.02 11.04 -0.86
N VAL A 48 -9.70 9.89 -0.91
CA VAL A 48 -9.27 8.75 -1.75
C VAL A 48 -9.28 9.12 -3.24
N ILE A 49 -10.32 9.81 -3.72
CA ILE A 49 -10.42 10.25 -5.12
C ILE A 49 -9.31 11.25 -5.46
N LEU A 50 -9.07 12.25 -4.60
CA LEU A 50 -7.99 13.22 -4.79
C LEU A 50 -6.62 12.54 -4.84
N LEU A 51 -6.39 11.58 -3.95
CA LEU A 51 -5.16 10.80 -3.92
C LEU A 51 -5.00 9.93 -5.19
N GLN A 52 -6.08 9.37 -5.72
CA GLN A 52 -6.05 8.67 -7.01
C GLN A 52 -5.68 9.61 -8.16
N LYS A 53 -6.27 10.80 -8.23
CA LYS A 53 -5.94 11.80 -9.27
C LYS A 53 -4.48 12.25 -9.23
N ILE A 54 -3.89 12.41 -8.05
CA ILE A 54 -2.47 12.77 -7.90
C ILE A 54 -1.56 11.61 -8.28
N LYS A 55 -1.94 10.37 -7.93
CA LYS A 55 -1.15 9.18 -8.24
C LYS A 55 -1.22 8.75 -9.69
N GLU A 56 -2.29 9.08 -10.41
CA GLU A 56 -2.50 8.63 -11.78
C GLU A 56 -1.41 9.10 -12.77
N PRO A 57 -0.99 10.38 -12.80
CA PRO A 57 0.14 10.82 -13.63
C PRO A 57 1.44 10.08 -13.29
N PHE A 58 1.73 9.89 -12.01
CA PHE A 58 2.91 9.16 -11.53
C PHE A 58 2.89 7.69 -11.97
N TYR A 59 1.74 7.03 -11.87
CA TYR A 59 1.61 5.66 -12.36
C TYR A 59 1.67 5.57 -13.88
N ARG A 60 1.15 6.58 -14.58
CA ARG A 60 1.13 6.61 -16.04
C ARG A 60 2.54 6.76 -16.61
N SER A 61 3.33 7.72 -16.12
CA SER A 61 4.72 7.89 -16.56
C SER A 61 5.53 6.63 -16.33
N GLY A 62 5.39 6.01 -15.15
CA GLY A 62 6.09 4.77 -14.88
C GLY A 62 5.60 3.59 -15.72
N LYS A 63 4.30 3.54 -16.04
CA LYS A 63 3.71 2.49 -16.87
C LYS A 63 4.24 2.53 -18.30
N GLU A 64 4.35 3.71 -18.89
CA GLU A 64 4.88 3.89 -20.24
C GLU A 64 6.31 3.35 -20.36
N LEU A 65 7.20 3.70 -19.44
CA LEU A 65 8.57 3.19 -19.41
C LEU A 65 8.64 1.68 -19.12
N THR A 66 7.83 1.21 -18.18
CA THR A 66 7.73 -0.20 -17.82
C THR A 66 7.27 -1.06 -19.01
N GLU A 67 6.31 -0.57 -19.79
CA GLU A 67 5.82 -1.21 -21.02
C GLU A 67 6.86 -1.19 -22.14
N GLN A 68 7.54 -0.06 -22.35
CA GLN A 68 8.63 0.06 -23.31
C GLN A 68 9.74 -0.96 -23.06
N LEU A 69 10.11 -1.15 -21.78
CA LEU A 69 11.12 -2.10 -21.34
C LEU A 69 10.58 -3.54 -21.17
N LYS A 70 9.27 -3.75 -21.40
CA LYS A 70 8.60 -5.05 -21.26
C LYS A 70 8.86 -5.69 -19.89
N LEU A 71 8.84 -4.89 -18.83
CA LEU A 71 9.02 -5.36 -17.46
C LEU A 71 7.71 -5.97 -16.95
N LYS A 72 7.80 -7.03 -16.14
CA LYS A 72 6.61 -7.75 -15.65
C LYS A 72 6.44 -7.68 -14.14
N ASN A 73 7.52 -7.44 -13.39
CA ASN A 73 7.58 -7.56 -11.93
C ASN A 73 8.23 -6.35 -11.26
N MET A 74 8.95 -5.55 -12.04
CA MET A 74 9.58 -4.31 -11.61
C MET A 74 8.89 -3.14 -12.31
N PHE A 75 8.80 -2.02 -11.61
CA PHE A 75 8.18 -0.79 -12.07
C PHE A 75 9.22 0.33 -11.98
N LEU A 76 9.41 1.06 -13.06
CA LEU A 76 10.34 2.19 -13.12
C LEU A 76 9.54 3.48 -13.20
N VAL A 77 9.89 4.49 -12.42
CA VAL A 77 9.26 5.81 -12.47
C VAL A 77 10.32 6.88 -12.46
N GLU A 78 10.17 7.88 -13.31
CA GLU A 78 11.01 9.07 -13.26
C GLU A 78 10.80 9.83 -11.95
N SER A 79 11.89 10.30 -11.37
CA SER A 79 11.92 10.83 -10.01
C SER A 79 12.82 12.05 -9.93
N ASN A 80 12.43 13.00 -9.09
CA ASN A 80 13.22 14.21 -8.82
C ASN A 80 13.94 14.14 -7.47
N ILE A 81 13.93 12.98 -6.80
CA ILE A 81 14.32 12.87 -5.38
C ILE A 81 15.85 13.10 -5.16
N LEU A 82 16.69 12.94 -6.20
CA LEU A 82 18.14 13.22 -6.11
C LEU A 82 18.62 14.48 -6.84
N GLY A 83 17.71 15.35 -7.28
CA GLY A 83 18.05 16.59 -7.97
C GLY A 83 18.60 16.40 -9.40
N ASP A 84 19.00 17.51 -10.04
CA ASP A 84 19.34 17.59 -11.47
C ASP A 84 20.82 17.26 -11.81
N GLU A 85 21.54 16.53 -10.96
CA GLU A 85 22.92 16.15 -11.27
C GLU A 85 22.96 15.00 -12.30
N GLU A 86 23.72 15.23 -13.39
CA GLU A 86 23.98 14.38 -14.56
C GLU A 86 23.04 13.16 -14.74
N GLY A 87 21.94 13.41 -15.46
CA GLY A 87 21.07 12.37 -16.00
C GLY A 87 19.75 12.21 -15.24
N THR A 88 18.74 11.71 -15.94
CA THR A 88 17.41 11.48 -15.37
C THR A 88 17.47 10.38 -14.31
N VAL A 89 16.89 10.65 -13.14
CA VAL A 89 16.81 9.72 -12.02
C VAL A 89 15.51 8.91 -12.13
N TYR A 90 15.62 7.60 -11.96
CA TYR A 90 14.48 6.70 -11.95
C TYR A 90 14.45 5.88 -10.67
N GLU A 91 13.27 5.84 -10.06
CA GLU A 91 12.98 4.95 -8.95
C GLU A 91 12.57 3.57 -9.43
N VAL A 92 13.22 2.57 -8.84
CA VAL A 92 12.97 1.16 -9.06
C VAL A 92 12.05 0.65 -7.94
N HIS A 93 10.86 0.21 -8.32
CA HIS A 93 9.81 -0.30 -7.44
C HIS A 93 9.44 -1.75 -7.80
N GLN A 94 8.83 -2.46 -6.85
CA GLN A 94 8.05 -3.64 -7.23
C GLN A 94 6.79 -3.21 -7.98
N MET A 95 6.35 -4.04 -8.93
CA MET A 95 5.05 -3.85 -9.56
C MET A 95 3.95 -3.74 -8.49
N PRO A 96 2.98 -2.80 -8.63
CA PRO A 96 1.91 -2.62 -7.66
C PRO A 96 1.19 -3.94 -7.32
N PHE A 97 0.96 -4.12 -6.03
CA PHE A 97 0.37 -5.35 -5.50
C PHE A 97 -1.12 -5.44 -5.82
N THR A 98 -1.55 -6.60 -6.33
CA THR A 98 -2.98 -6.94 -6.45
C THR A 98 -3.38 -7.94 -5.38
N ILE A 99 -4.59 -7.82 -4.84
CA ILE A 99 -5.12 -8.75 -3.82
C ILE A 99 -5.24 -10.17 -4.38
N SER A 100 -5.56 -10.31 -5.68
CA SER A 100 -5.63 -11.59 -6.39
C SER A 100 -4.31 -12.38 -6.30
N ASN A 101 -3.16 -11.70 -6.33
CA ASN A 101 -1.86 -12.34 -6.18
C ASN A 101 -1.70 -13.04 -4.83
N GLY A 102 -2.32 -12.52 -3.77
CA GLY A 102 -2.30 -13.15 -2.45
C GLY A 102 -3.17 -14.40 -2.41
N LEU A 103 -4.36 -14.34 -3.02
CA LEU A 103 -5.28 -15.49 -3.10
C LEU A 103 -4.65 -16.66 -3.87
N ILE A 104 -4.02 -16.39 -5.02
CA ILE A 104 -3.34 -17.41 -5.83
C ILE A 104 -2.20 -18.09 -5.05
N LYS A 105 -1.50 -17.35 -4.20
CA LYS A 105 -0.32 -17.83 -3.45
C LYS A 105 -0.64 -18.41 -2.08
N LYS A 106 -1.90 -18.39 -1.65
CA LYS A 106 -2.33 -18.74 -0.28
C LYS A 106 -1.82 -20.12 0.14
N ASP A 107 -1.94 -21.10 -0.75
CA ASP A 107 -1.58 -22.49 -0.48
C ASP A 107 -0.15 -22.84 -0.93
N THR A 108 0.57 -21.88 -1.53
CA THR A 108 1.95 -22.08 -1.98
C THR A 108 2.94 -21.87 -0.83
N THR A 109 3.94 -22.74 -0.73
CA THR A 109 4.99 -22.60 0.28
C THR A 109 5.84 -21.34 0.02
N TYR A 110 6.27 -20.66 1.08
CA TYR A 110 7.07 -19.45 0.97
C TYR A 110 8.36 -19.64 0.17
N LYS A 111 8.99 -20.82 0.27
CA LYS A 111 10.20 -21.17 -0.48
C LYS A 111 9.98 -21.09 -1.99
N VAL A 112 8.89 -21.68 -2.48
CA VAL A 112 8.52 -21.67 -3.90
C VAL A 112 8.22 -20.25 -4.36
N ILE A 113 7.41 -19.49 -3.59
CA ILE A 113 7.09 -18.08 -3.90
C ILE A 113 8.37 -17.24 -4.02
N LYS A 114 9.31 -17.41 -3.08
CA LYS A 114 10.58 -16.67 -3.09
C LYS A 114 11.42 -17.03 -4.31
N GLN A 115 11.56 -18.31 -4.64
CA GLN A 115 12.32 -18.77 -5.80
C GLN A 115 11.73 -18.25 -7.11
N GLU A 116 10.40 -18.28 -7.24
CA GLU A 116 9.70 -17.75 -8.40
C GLU A 116 9.93 -16.24 -8.55
N TYR A 117 9.83 -15.50 -7.44
CA TYR A 117 10.09 -14.05 -7.42
C TYR A 117 11.54 -13.74 -7.79
N GLU A 118 12.53 -14.44 -7.22
CA GLU A 118 13.95 -14.25 -7.56
C GLU A 118 14.20 -14.44 -9.06
N ARG A 119 13.64 -15.50 -9.67
CA ARG A 119 13.77 -15.74 -11.11
C ARG A 119 13.15 -14.60 -11.93
N LYS A 120 11.93 -14.21 -11.57
CA LYS A 120 11.16 -13.17 -12.26
C LYS A 120 11.84 -11.80 -12.23
N VAL A 121 12.41 -11.42 -11.09
CA VAL A 121 13.10 -10.15 -10.92
C VAL A 121 14.45 -10.13 -11.64
N LYS A 122 15.16 -11.26 -11.69
CA LYS A 122 16.42 -11.35 -12.44
C LYS A 122 16.26 -10.96 -13.91
N GLU A 123 15.19 -11.44 -14.54
CA GLU A 123 14.88 -11.12 -15.94
C GLU A 123 14.66 -9.62 -16.14
N ASP A 124 13.89 -8.98 -15.27
CA ASP A 124 13.60 -7.54 -15.36
C ASP A 124 14.82 -6.68 -15.01
N LEU A 125 15.56 -7.01 -13.94
CA LEU A 125 16.80 -6.31 -13.61
C LEU A 125 17.84 -6.40 -14.73
N THR A 126 17.90 -7.51 -15.48
CA THR A 126 18.78 -7.63 -16.65
C THR A 126 18.37 -6.71 -17.80
N LYS A 127 17.07 -6.45 -17.98
CA LYS A 127 16.60 -5.50 -19.00
C LYS A 127 16.89 -4.06 -18.57
N ILE A 128 16.59 -3.74 -17.32
CA ILE A 128 16.86 -2.44 -16.71
C ILE A 128 18.35 -2.12 -16.79
N SER A 129 19.21 -3.09 -16.47
CA SER A 129 20.65 -2.93 -16.48
C SER A 129 21.20 -2.61 -17.88
N LYS A 130 20.69 -3.28 -18.92
CA LYS A 130 21.05 -2.97 -20.32
C LYS A 130 20.58 -1.59 -20.76
N TRP A 131 19.36 -1.23 -20.39
CA TRP A 131 18.78 0.07 -20.71
C TRP A 131 19.55 1.21 -20.03
N GLN A 132 19.90 1.04 -18.75
CA GLN A 132 20.65 2.02 -17.96
C GLN A 132 22.01 2.37 -18.58
N VAL A 133 22.75 1.38 -19.11
CA VAL A 133 24.02 1.64 -19.81
C VAL A 133 23.81 2.56 -21.03
N THR A 134 22.73 2.35 -21.78
CA THR A 134 22.44 3.12 -22.99
C THR A 134 21.98 4.54 -22.67
N THR A 135 21.14 4.71 -21.66
CA THR A 135 20.55 6.01 -21.31
C THR A 135 21.38 6.82 -20.33
N LYS A 136 22.38 6.21 -19.69
CA LYS A 136 23.11 6.78 -18.53
C LYS A 136 22.17 7.22 -17.41
N ALA A 137 21.01 6.56 -17.29
CA ALA A 137 20.04 6.83 -16.24
C ALA A 137 20.60 6.47 -14.86
N ARG A 138 20.21 7.24 -13.85
CA ARG A 138 20.50 6.93 -12.45
C ARG A 138 19.34 6.13 -11.89
N LEU A 139 19.63 5.00 -11.24
CA LEU A 139 18.59 4.15 -10.67
C LEU A 139 18.68 4.16 -9.15
N VAL A 140 17.56 4.47 -8.51
CA VAL A 140 17.46 4.48 -7.06
C VAL A 140 16.26 3.70 -6.55
N THR A 141 16.27 3.36 -5.27
CA THR A 141 15.12 2.76 -4.61
C THR A 141 15.18 3.01 -3.13
N THR A 142 14.03 2.99 -2.46
CA THR A 142 13.95 2.87 -1.01
C THR A 142 13.29 1.55 -0.64
N THR A 143 14.02 0.69 0.07
CA THR A 143 13.52 -0.64 0.38
C THR A 143 14.05 -1.20 1.70
N HIS A 144 13.41 -2.27 2.16
CA HIS A 144 13.84 -3.01 3.36
C HIS A 144 14.95 -4.02 3.03
N PHE A 145 15.76 -4.37 4.02
CA PHE A 145 16.95 -5.24 3.85
C PHE A 145 16.69 -6.55 3.09
N ARG A 146 15.57 -7.25 3.36
CA ARG A 146 15.27 -8.52 2.67
C ARG A 146 15.03 -8.41 1.17
N LEU A 147 14.54 -7.26 0.70
CA LEU A 147 14.30 -7.05 -0.72
C LEU A 147 15.57 -6.56 -1.40
N TYR A 148 16.30 -5.66 -0.71
CA TYR A 148 17.67 -5.29 -1.08
C TYR A 148 18.54 -6.53 -1.36
N THR A 149 18.56 -7.54 -0.47
CA THR A 149 19.40 -8.73 -0.69
C THR A 149 18.99 -9.53 -1.92
N ILE A 150 17.68 -9.60 -2.21
CA ILE A 150 17.18 -10.26 -3.42
C ILE A 150 17.61 -9.48 -4.67
N TRP A 151 17.48 -8.15 -4.64
CA TRP A 151 17.81 -7.30 -5.79
C TRP A 151 19.31 -7.28 -6.04
N GLN A 152 20.13 -7.06 -5.00
CA GLN A 152 21.59 -7.12 -5.08
C GLN A 152 22.10 -8.45 -5.64
N LYS A 153 21.52 -9.58 -5.21
CA LYS A 153 21.87 -10.91 -5.73
C LYS A 153 21.61 -11.04 -7.24
N ASN A 154 20.61 -10.34 -7.77
CA ASN A 154 20.13 -10.48 -9.14
C ASN A 154 20.54 -9.31 -10.05
N SER A 155 21.28 -8.33 -9.54
CA SER A 155 21.83 -7.19 -10.29
C SER A 155 23.20 -7.52 -10.89
N THR A 156 23.24 -8.33 -11.94
CA THR A 156 24.50 -8.67 -12.63
C THR A 156 25.15 -7.43 -13.25
N GLY A 157 26.43 -7.17 -12.95
CA GLY A 157 27.18 -6.02 -13.46
C GLY A 157 26.95 -4.72 -12.67
N TYR A 158 26.21 -4.79 -11.57
CA TYR A 158 25.84 -3.65 -10.75
C TYR A 158 25.96 -3.94 -9.25
N GLN A 159 26.12 -2.88 -8.47
CA GLN A 159 26.08 -2.91 -7.02
C GLN A 159 25.09 -1.88 -6.50
N LEU A 160 24.18 -2.30 -5.63
CA LEU A 160 23.31 -1.39 -4.88
C LEU A 160 24.15 -0.81 -3.74
N LYS A 161 24.57 0.44 -3.89
CA LYS A 161 25.25 1.19 -2.83
C LYS A 161 24.20 1.89 -1.98
N LYS A 162 24.29 1.73 -0.66
CA LYS A 162 23.43 2.44 0.28
C LYS A 162 23.71 3.95 0.20
N ILE A 163 22.65 4.75 0.16
CA ILE A 163 22.70 6.21 0.27
C ILE A 163 22.61 6.56 1.76
N GLU A 164 23.43 7.51 2.23
CA GLU A 164 23.52 7.86 3.65
C GLU A 164 22.19 8.39 4.20
N GLU A 165 21.52 9.25 3.43
CA GLU A 165 20.18 9.75 3.73
C GLU A 165 19.10 8.90 3.05
N CYS A 166 18.01 8.64 3.78
CA CYS A 166 16.84 7.97 3.23
C CYS A 166 16.09 8.95 2.33
N VAL A 167 16.30 8.81 1.02
CA VAL A 167 15.86 9.79 0.03
C VAL A 167 14.32 9.84 -0.07
N ASP A 168 13.63 8.73 0.19
CA ASP A 168 12.16 8.71 0.35
C ASP A 168 11.75 8.23 1.77
N PRO A 169 11.44 9.15 2.71
CA PRO A 169 10.98 8.77 4.05
C PRO A 169 9.56 8.19 4.06
N TYR A 170 8.75 8.40 3.01
CA TYR A 170 7.37 7.96 2.90
C TYR A 170 7.23 6.54 2.35
N ALA A 171 8.30 5.96 1.79
CA ALA A 171 8.34 4.55 1.39
C ALA A 171 8.11 3.58 2.56
N LYS A 172 8.39 4.02 3.80
CA LYS A 172 8.23 3.18 5.00
C LYS A 172 6.76 2.86 5.25
N MET A 173 6.40 1.60 5.00
CA MET A 173 5.03 1.13 5.21
C MET A 173 4.61 1.20 6.69
N ASN A 174 3.37 1.64 6.96
CA ASN A 174 2.70 1.46 8.23
C ASN A 174 2.23 -0.01 8.41
N LEU A 175 1.60 -0.34 9.55
CA LEU A 175 1.19 -1.72 9.85
C LEU A 175 0.19 -2.27 8.83
N ILE A 176 -0.83 -1.49 8.48
CA ILE A 176 -1.89 -1.88 7.54
C ILE A 176 -1.29 -2.10 6.15
N GLN A 177 -0.47 -1.15 5.68
CA GLN A 177 0.23 -1.27 4.39
C GLN A 177 1.11 -2.52 4.33
N TRP A 178 1.82 -2.82 5.42
CA TRP A 178 2.65 -4.03 5.51
C TRP A 178 1.82 -5.33 5.47
N MET A 179 0.68 -5.38 6.17
CA MET A 179 -0.20 -6.54 6.15
C MET A 179 -0.73 -6.82 4.74
N ILE A 180 -1.16 -5.77 4.03
CA ILE A 180 -1.62 -5.86 2.64
C ILE A 180 -0.47 -6.33 1.73
N ALA A 181 0.70 -5.69 1.81
CA ALA A 181 1.86 -6.05 1.01
C ALA A 181 2.31 -7.51 1.27
N SER A 182 2.36 -7.95 2.53
CA SER A 182 2.69 -9.32 2.91
C SER A 182 1.71 -10.32 2.30
N PHE A 183 0.40 -10.02 2.35
CA PHE A 183 -0.62 -10.88 1.76
C PHE A 183 -0.46 -10.97 0.25
N CYS A 184 -0.41 -9.85 -0.46
CA CYS A 184 -0.30 -9.84 -1.92
C CYS A 184 1.00 -10.48 -2.44
N THR A 185 2.09 -10.40 -1.67
CA THR A 185 3.38 -11.00 -2.04
C THR A 185 3.47 -12.49 -1.69
N THR A 186 2.97 -12.90 -0.52
CA THR A 186 3.24 -14.24 0.03
C THR A 186 2.02 -15.11 0.29
N GLY A 187 0.81 -14.60 0.01
CA GLY A 187 -0.46 -15.22 0.35
C GLY A 187 -0.74 -15.26 1.86
N ARG A 188 0.10 -14.63 2.68
CA ARG A 188 0.06 -14.69 4.15
C ARG A 188 0.06 -13.30 4.76
N ILE A 189 -0.84 -13.08 5.71
CA ILE A 189 -0.85 -11.87 6.51
C ILE A 189 0.21 -12.04 7.61
N LYS A 190 1.18 -11.12 7.66
CA LYS A 190 2.21 -11.09 8.71
C LYS A 190 2.21 -9.71 9.34
N TYR A 191 1.84 -9.60 10.60
CA TYR A 191 1.82 -8.33 11.33
C TYR A 191 3.08 -8.18 12.21
N ASP A 192 3.59 -9.29 12.74
CA ASP A 192 4.74 -9.41 13.64
C ASP A 192 6.10 -9.24 12.94
N LYS A 193 6.15 -9.49 11.63
CA LYS A 193 7.40 -9.48 10.83
C LYS A 193 7.61 -8.22 10.01
N LYS A 194 7.04 -7.10 10.46
CA LYS A 194 7.23 -5.81 9.80
C LYS A 194 8.72 -5.41 9.82
N PRO A 195 9.32 -5.03 8.67
CA PRO A 195 10.70 -4.55 8.64
C PRO A 195 10.86 -3.28 9.47
N LYS A 196 11.87 -3.27 10.35
CA LYS A 196 12.20 -2.10 11.19
C LYS A 196 13.00 -1.06 10.43
N GLU A 197 13.91 -1.54 9.59
CA GLU A 197 14.86 -0.72 8.84
C GLU A 197 14.49 -0.63 7.36
N TRP A 198 14.54 0.59 6.86
CA TRP A 198 14.40 0.98 5.46
C TRP A 198 15.56 1.88 5.13
N ALA A 199 16.11 1.71 3.93
CA ALA A 199 17.19 2.54 3.45
C ALA A 199 17.04 2.74 1.94
N SER A 200 17.66 3.80 1.47
CA SER A 200 17.74 4.07 0.05
C SER A 200 19.04 3.54 -0.53
N TYR A 201 18.96 3.10 -1.78
CA TYR A 201 20.08 2.50 -2.50
C TYR A 201 20.10 3.04 -3.93
N GLU A 202 21.30 3.18 -4.47
CA GLU A 202 21.56 3.51 -5.87
C GLU A 202 22.27 2.34 -6.56
N TRP A 203 21.87 2.01 -7.79
CA TRP A 203 22.61 1.04 -8.59
C TRP A 203 23.80 1.70 -9.27
N ILE A 204 24.99 1.23 -8.90
CA ILE A 204 26.26 1.66 -9.48
C ILE A 204 26.78 0.57 -10.40
N THR A 205 27.11 0.93 -11.64
CA THR A 205 27.72 0.02 -12.61
C THR A 205 29.10 -0.41 -12.12
N LEU A 206 29.36 -1.70 -12.10
CA LEU A 206 30.69 -2.24 -11.83
C LEU A 206 31.54 -2.08 -13.09
N LYS A 207 32.68 -1.38 -12.99
CA LYS A 207 33.64 -1.23 -14.08
C LYS A 207 34.27 -2.56 -14.47
#